data_AF-A0A961HXT3-F1
#
_entry.id   AF-A0A961HXT3-F1
#
_cell.length_a   1.000
_cell.length_b   1.000
_cell.length_c   1.000
_cell.angle_alpha   90.00
_cell.angle_beta   90.00
_cell.angle_gamma   90.00
#
_symmetry.space_group_name_H-M   'P 1'
#
loop_
_entity.id
_entity.type
_entity.pdbx_description
1 polymer ?
#
loop_
_entity_poly.entity_id
_entity_poly.type
_entity_poly.pdbx_seq_one_letter_code
_entity_poly.pdbx_strand_id
1 'polypeptide(L)'
;HYPPRTREVYAAKEEGRVAEPRPRVGADLDRALEEIANTRIVYHSLAAEASSDNREDIAEALFRSGELLAKGGKLASEGGVYMAEEHSFEDLRTRYADQVARVEGMIEAKPEAERPRLERSLNEIQTRLAHMQPLGLRSVTLTEKPSEGGVYSETNIDAARLDRLRDPEVRAQVDTALRGTGISSSVVVARMETGAQNAALERQWIADDLARVAERDGLNLERRADLETARETLNRAHVQLGVALERAGVLREDGVVEDRTVAERVHYHSDAAETMERTIRQDMRSEGLTEDQIEALEWEIASRAERRIEEEQRSYLDAHPELLARPGDVIDRSEPYREHITDEARAREITREVDRIMAGRDTRKPVAEAVTEEFRARYPDMPSHLARGLGATYAAVTELRDTEAINQVRREN
;
A
#
# COMPACT_ATOMS: atom_id res chain seq x y z
N HIS A 1 -16.16 -17.19 42.87
CA HIS A 1 -16.32 -17.20 44.36
C HIS A 1 -17.61 -17.90 44.78
N TYR A 2 -17.74 -18.23 46.05
CA TYR A 2 -18.98 -18.64 46.72
C TYR A 2 -19.67 -17.45 47.40
N PRO A 3 -21.00 -17.51 47.62
CA PRO A 3 -21.69 -16.53 48.45
C PRO A 3 -21.04 -16.39 49.84
N PRO A 4 -21.03 -15.17 50.41
CA PRO A 4 -20.55 -14.93 51.77
C PRO A 4 -21.34 -15.80 52.77
N ARG A 5 -20.69 -16.19 53.88
CA ARG A 5 -21.40 -16.88 54.97
C ARG A 5 -22.39 -15.92 55.60
N THR A 6 -23.51 -16.43 56.12
CA THR A 6 -24.52 -15.64 56.82
C THR A 6 -23.92 -14.75 57.92
N ARG A 7 -22.94 -15.25 58.68
CA ARG A 7 -22.21 -14.47 59.70
C ARG A 7 -21.43 -13.29 59.12
N GLU A 8 -20.83 -13.46 57.95
CA GLU A 8 -20.09 -12.40 57.23
C GLU A 8 -21.04 -11.37 56.63
N VAL A 9 -22.22 -11.81 56.15
CA VAL A 9 -23.28 -10.90 55.67
C VAL A 9 -23.76 -9.98 56.79
N TYR A 10 -23.95 -10.51 58.00
CA TYR A 10 -24.35 -9.69 59.16
C TYR A 10 -23.23 -8.78 59.64
N ALA A 11 -21.99 -9.27 59.74
CA ALA A 11 -20.84 -8.46 60.12
C ALA A 11 -20.59 -7.30 59.15
N ALA A 12 -20.64 -7.56 57.84
CA ALA A 12 -20.49 -6.54 56.80
C ALA A 12 -21.61 -5.48 56.86
N LYS A 13 -22.83 -5.89 57.20
CA LYS A 13 -23.97 -4.98 57.38
C LYS A 13 -23.83 -4.08 58.61
N GLU A 14 -23.29 -4.60 59.72
CA GLU A 14 -22.97 -3.81 60.92
C GLU A 14 -21.83 -2.82 60.68
N GLU A 15 -20.86 -3.20 59.84
CA GLU A 15 -19.68 -2.40 59.49
C GLU A 15 -19.89 -1.49 58.26
N GLY A 16 -21.08 -1.49 57.64
CA GLY A 16 -21.41 -0.65 56.49
C GLY A 16 -20.64 -0.97 55.20
N ARG A 17 -20.12 -2.19 55.07
CA ARG A 17 -19.32 -2.66 53.92
C ARG A 17 -20.03 -3.77 53.14
N VAL A 18 -19.52 -4.08 51.95
CA VAL A 18 -20.01 -5.21 51.15
C VAL A 18 -19.47 -6.52 51.74
N ALA A 19 -20.33 -7.54 51.84
CA ALA A 19 -19.96 -8.83 52.39
C ALA A 19 -18.96 -9.56 51.49
N GLU A 20 -17.87 -10.04 52.06
CA GLU A 20 -16.79 -10.63 51.27
C GLU A 20 -17.14 -12.06 50.81
N PRO A 21 -17.09 -12.32 49.49
CA PRO A 21 -17.40 -13.63 48.96
C PRO A 21 -16.25 -14.60 49.23
N ARG A 22 -16.59 -15.86 49.48
CA ARG A 22 -15.59 -16.87 49.85
C ARG A 22 -14.84 -17.38 48.62
N PRO A 23 -13.53 -17.63 48.70
CA PRO A 23 -12.81 -18.30 47.63
C PRO A 23 -13.39 -19.70 47.41
N ARG A 24 -13.47 -20.13 46.14
CA ARG A 24 -13.69 -21.54 45.82
C ARG A 24 -12.40 -22.29 46.13
N VAL A 25 -12.49 -23.52 46.64
CA VAL A 25 -11.34 -24.33 47.04
C VAL A 25 -11.56 -25.79 46.61
N GLY A 26 -10.48 -26.53 46.36
CA GLY A 26 -10.53 -27.94 45.94
C GLY A 26 -11.26 -28.13 44.62
N ALA A 27 -12.04 -29.21 44.50
CA ALA A 27 -12.68 -29.63 43.26
C ALA A 27 -13.57 -28.55 42.59
N ASP A 28 -14.15 -27.64 43.37
CA ASP A 28 -14.98 -26.56 42.82
C ASP A 28 -14.17 -25.37 42.31
N LEU A 29 -12.94 -25.20 42.80
CA LEU A 29 -11.95 -24.30 42.19
C LEU A 29 -11.47 -24.91 40.88
N ASP A 30 -11.12 -26.20 40.89
CA ASP A 30 -10.64 -26.92 39.71
C ASP A 30 -11.68 -26.86 38.57
N ARG A 31 -12.96 -27.14 38.87
CA ARG A 31 -14.06 -27.01 37.90
C ARG A 31 -14.21 -25.59 37.37
N ALA A 32 -14.10 -24.58 38.23
CA ALA A 32 -14.23 -23.19 37.78
C ALA A 32 -13.06 -22.75 36.90
N LEU A 33 -11.84 -23.22 37.19
CA LEU A 33 -10.66 -22.98 36.35
C LEU A 33 -10.79 -23.69 35.00
N GLU A 34 -11.35 -24.90 34.98
CA GLU A 34 -11.65 -25.64 33.75
C GLU A 34 -12.71 -24.93 32.90
N GLU A 35 -13.79 -24.42 33.52
CA GLU A 35 -14.81 -23.60 32.83
C GLU A 35 -14.19 -22.33 32.22
N ILE A 36 -13.29 -21.65 32.94
CA ILE A 36 -12.57 -20.47 32.43
C ILE A 36 -11.66 -20.86 31.26
N ALA A 37 -10.94 -21.99 31.35
CA ALA A 37 -10.09 -22.49 30.29
C ALA A 37 -10.90 -22.86 29.03
N ASN A 38 -12.04 -23.52 29.19
CA ASN A 38 -12.95 -23.82 28.09
C ASN A 38 -13.50 -22.54 27.44
N THR A 39 -13.90 -21.57 28.25
CA THR A 39 -14.38 -20.28 27.75
C THR A 39 -13.29 -19.55 26.98
N ARG A 40 -12.04 -19.59 27.45
CA ARG A 40 -10.87 -19.07 26.72
C ARG A 40 -10.72 -19.72 25.35
N ILE A 41 -10.82 -21.06 25.27
CA ILE A 41 -10.72 -21.79 24.00
C ILE A 41 -11.81 -21.30 23.04
N VAL A 42 -13.05 -21.11 23.52
CA VAL A 42 -14.15 -20.58 22.70
C VAL A 42 -13.84 -19.16 22.18
N TYR A 43 -13.32 -18.26 23.01
CA TYR A 43 -12.94 -16.92 22.57
C TYR A 43 -11.82 -16.96 21.52
N HIS A 44 -10.81 -17.82 21.68
CA HIS A 44 -9.75 -17.97 20.68
C HIS A 44 -10.25 -18.61 19.38
N SER A 45 -11.14 -19.60 19.45
CA SER A 45 -11.72 -20.19 18.24
C SER A 45 -12.59 -19.19 17.49
N LEU A 46 -13.38 -18.37 18.21
CA LEU A 46 -14.16 -17.30 17.60
C LEU A 46 -13.26 -16.18 17.04
N ALA A 47 -12.13 -15.90 17.69
CA ALA A 47 -11.14 -14.95 17.17
C ALA A 47 -10.51 -15.46 15.87
N ALA A 48 -10.15 -16.75 15.82
CA ALA A 48 -9.62 -17.39 14.62
C ALA A 48 -10.64 -17.40 13.47
N GLU A 49 -11.91 -17.71 13.78
CA GLU A 49 -13.01 -17.63 12.81
C GLU A 49 -13.20 -16.19 12.31
N ALA A 50 -13.25 -15.21 13.22
CA ALA A 50 -13.37 -13.79 12.87
C ALA A 50 -12.20 -13.31 12.00
N SER A 51 -10.97 -13.74 12.30
CA SER A 51 -9.79 -13.43 11.49
C SER A 51 -9.82 -14.15 10.13
N SER A 52 -10.33 -15.39 10.05
CA SER A 52 -10.55 -16.05 8.75
C SER A 52 -11.60 -15.35 7.88
N ASP A 53 -12.56 -14.69 8.53
CA ASP A 53 -13.52 -13.77 7.90
C ASP A 53 -12.96 -12.35 7.73
N ASN A 54 -11.66 -12.16 7.97
CA ASN A 54 -10.90 -10.91 7.83
C ASN A 54 -11.42 -9.74 8.72
N ARG A 55 -12.06 -10.07 9.85
CA ARG A 55 -12.61 -9.15 10.86
C ARG A 55 -11.61 -8.99 12.01
N GLU A 56 -10.48 -8.35 11.71
CA GLU A 56 -9.33 -8.27 12.61
C GLU A 56 -9.61 -7.52 13.93
N ASP A 57 -10.48 -6.51 13.92
CA ASP A 57 -10.87 -5.77 15.13
C ASP A 57 -11.69 -6.64 16.10
N ILE A 58 -12.62 -7.44 15.57
CA ILE A 58 -13.40 -8.42 16.32
C ILE A 58 -12.50 -9.56 16.78
N ALA A 59 -11.62 -10.06 15.91
CA ALA A 59 -10.64 -11.08 16.25
C ALA A 59 -9.74 -10.62 17.40
N GLU A 60 -9.21 -9.39 17.33
CA GLU A 60 -8.37 -8.79 18.37
C GLU A 60 -9.15 -8.60 19.69
N ALA A 61 -10.41 -8.17 19.62
CA ALA A 61 -11.26 -8.01 20.81
C ALA A 61 -11.56 -9.37 21.49
N LEU A 62 -11.89 -10.39 20.70
CA LEU A 62 -12.14 -11.76 21.19
C LEU A 62 -10.86 -12.38 21.75
N PHE A 63 -9.73 -12.19 21.06
CA PHE A 63 -8.41 -12.65 21.50
C PHE A 63 -8.02 -11.98 22.83
N ARG A 64 -8.14 -10.65 22.93
CA ARG A 64 -7.90 -9.91 24.19
C ARG A 64 -8.82 -10.37 25.32
N SER A 65 -10.06 -10.70 25.01
CA SER A 65 -11.01 -11.25 25.98
C SER A 65 -10.58 -12.62 26.51
N GLY A 66 -10.10 -13.52 25.63
CA GLY A 66 -9.51 -14.80 26.01
C GLY A 66 -8.25 -14.64 26.87
N GLU A 67 -7.37 -13.71 26.52
CA GLU A 67 -6.15 -13.41 27.29
C GLU A 67 -6.45 -12.77 28.65
N LEU A 68 -7.49 -11.95 28.75
CA LEU A 68 -7.93 -11.37 30.01
C LEU A 68 -8.45 -12.46 30.95
N LEU A 69 -9.22 -13.42 30.44
CA LEU A 69 -9.67 -14.59 31.20
C LEU A 69 -8.49 -15.47 31.65
N ALA A 70 -7.47 -15.65 30.80
CA ALA A 70 -6.26 -16.41 31.12
C ALA A 70 -5.48 -15.83 32.31
N LYS A 71 -5.51 -14.49 32.46
CA LYS A 71 -4.87 -13.78 33.57
C LYS A 71 -5.75 -13.70 34.83
N GLY A 72 -6.91 -14.36 34.84
CA GLY A 72 -7.88 -14.31 35.93
C GLY A 72 -8.66 -12.98 36.01
N GLY A 73 -8.64 -12.19 34.93
CA GLY A 73 -9.39 -10.96 34.80
C GLY A 73 -10.89 -11.20 34.62
N LYS A 74 -11.69 -10.15 34.82
CA LYS A 74 -13.14 -10.18 34.60
C LYS A 74 -13.46 -9.44 33.31
N LEU A 75 -14.33 -10.03 32.49
CA LEU A 75 -14.92 -9.33 31.36
C LEU A 75 -15.98 -8.37 31.88
N ALA A 76 -15.84 -7.09 31.56
CA ALA A 76 -16.90 -6.11 31.76
C ALA A 76 -17.87 -6.21 30.58
N SER A 77 -19.17 -6.34 30.87
CA SER A 77 -20.22 -6.29 29.85
C SER A 77 -20.53 -4.84 29.46
N GLU A 78 -19.50 -4.00 29.33
CA GLU A 78 -19.60 -2.60 28.94
C GLU A 78 -19.50 -2.53 27.42
N GLY A 79 -20.62 -2.78 26.75
CA GLY A 79 -20.73 -2.76 25.31
C GLY A 79 -21.92 -3.62 24.89
N GLY A 80 -23.04 -2.97 24.60
CA GLY A 80 -24.18 -3.68 24.02
C GLY A 80 -23.78 -4.21 22.64
N VAL A 81 -23.45 -5.49 22.55
CA VAL A 81 -23.46 -6.18 21.27
C VAL A 81 -24.93 -6.18 20.83
N TYR A 82 -25.27 -5.33 19.87
CA TYR A 82 -26.61 -5.28 19.28
C TYR A 82 -26.85 -6.54 18.44
N MET A 83 -27.04 -7.69 19.08
CA MET A 83 -27.79 -8.78 18.45
C MET A 83 -29.26 -8.41 18.60
N ALA A 84 -29.81 -7.68 17.62
CA ALA A 84 -31.25 -7.52 17.53
C ALA A 84 -31.85 -8.93 17.42
N GLU A 85 -32.70 -9.34 18.37
CA GLU A 85 -33.29 -10.68 18.43
C GLU A 85 -34.06 -11.06 17.14
N GLU A 86 -34.38 -10.08 16.29
CA GLU A 86 -35.17 -10.24 15.07
C GLU A 86 -34.37 -10.41 13.77
N HIS A 87 -33.10 -10.00 13.71
CA HIS A 87 -32.31 -10.02 12.46
C HIS A 87 -30.90 -10.52 12.68
N SER A 88 -30.48 -11.49 11.87
CA SER A 88 -29.09 -11.95 11.88
C SER A 88 -28.16 -10.89 11.29
N PHE A 89 -26.87 -10.97 11.62
CA PHE A 89 -25.85 -10.12 11.01
C PHE A 89 -25.79 -10.29 9.47
N GLU A 90 -26.03 -11.51 8.97
CA GLU A 90 -26.11 -11.76 7.53
C GLU A 90 -27.30 -11.05 6.86
N ASP A 91 -28.45 -10.98 7.55
CA ASP A 91 -29.62 -10.23 7.06
C ASP A 91 -29.31 -8.74 6.95
N LEU A 92 -28.59 -8.18 7.94
CA LEU A 92 -28.17 -6.78 7.94
C LEU A 92 -27.17 -6.50 6.81
N ARG A 93 -26.19 -7.39 6.58
CA ARG A 93 -25.23 -7.29 5.48
C ARG A 93 -25.92 -7.33 4.11
N THR A 94 -26.86 -8.26 3.93
CA THR A 94 -27.62 -8.39 2.68
C THR A 94 -28.45 -7.13 2.41
N ARG A 95 -29.20 -6.64 3.41
CA ARG A 95 -29.97 -5.39 3.28
C ARG A 95 -29.09 -4.18 2.99
N TYR A 96 -27.92 -4.11 3.61
CA TYR A 96 -26.96 -3.04 3.35
C TYR A 96 -26.44 -3.10 1.91
N ALA A 97 -26.02 -4.27 1.43
CA ALA A 97 -25.58 -4.45 0.04
C ALA A 97 -26.69 -4.03 -0.95
N ASP A 98 -27.94 -4.45 -0.71
CA ASP A 98 -29.08 -4.04 -1.53
C ASP A 98 -29.30 -2.52 -1.49
N GLN A 99 -29.08 -1.88 -0.34
CA GLN A 99 -29.22 -0.44 -0.19
C GLN A 99 -28.11 0.32 -0.91
N VAL A 100 -26.87 -0.15 -0.83
CA VAL A 100 -25.73 0.42 -1.57
C VAL A 100 -25.99 0.32 -3.07
N ALA A 101 -26.37 -0.86 -3.59
CA ALA A 101 -26.67 -1.04 -5.01
C ALA A 101 -27.80 -0.11 -5.49
N ARG A 102 -28.83 0.12 -4.67
CA ARG A 102 -29.89 1.10 -4.98
C ARG A 102 -29.35 2.53 -5.05
N VAL A 103 -28.52 2.93 -4.08
CA VAL A 103 -27.93 4.27 -4.05
C VAL A 103 -26.99 4.46 -5.24
N GLU A 104 -26.15 3.48 -5.56
CA GLU A 104 -25.27 3.50 -6.73
C GLU A 104 -26.08 3.67 -8.03
N GLY A 105 -27.17 2.91 -8.21
CA GLY A 105 -28.06 3.09 -9.36
C GLY A 105 -28.73 4.48 -9.41
N MET A 106 -29.05 5.06 -8.25
CA MET A 106 -29.55 6.44 -8.18
C MET A 106 -28.49 7.48 -8.56
N ILE A 107 -27.23 7.25 -8.18
CA ILE A 107 -26.08 8.09 -8.54
C ILE A 107 -25.84 8.00 -10.05
N GLU A 108 -25.83 6.79 -10.62
CA GLU A 108 -25.65 6.57 -12.05
C GLU A 108 -26.73 7.28 -12.89
N ALA A 109 -27.96 7.36 -12.40
CA ALA A 109 -29.02 8.10 -13.09
C ALA A 109 -28.84 9.63 -13.10
N LYS A 110 -27.90 10.20 -12.32
CA LYS A 110 -27.62 11.64 -12.28
C LYS A 110 -26.73 12.09 -13.44
N PRO A 111 -26.75 13.39 -13.79
CA PRO A 111 -25.77 13.96 -14.71
C PRO A 111 -24.34 13.66 -14.26
N GLU A 112 -23.46 13.32 -15.19
CA GLU A 112 -22.11 12.82 -14.84
C GLU A 112 -21.30 13.82 -13.99
N ALA A 113 -21.48 15.13 -14.19
CA ALA A 113 -20.80 16.18 -13.41
C ALA A 113 -21.31 16.30 -11.96
N GLU A 114 -22.48 15.75 -11.63
CA GLU A 114 -23.03 15.75 -10.27
C GLU A 114 -22.67 14.47 -9.48
N ARG A 115 -22.32 13.38 -10.18
CA ARG A 115 -22.04 12.08 -9.56
C ARG A 115 -20.88 12.10 -8.56
N PRO A 116 -19.73 12.76 -8.81
CA PRO A 116 -18.57 12.70 -7.91
C PRO A 116 -18.89 13.11 -6.47
N ARG A 117 -19.72 14.14 -6.27
CA ARG A 117 -20.12 14.59 -4.93
C ARG A 117 -20.97 13.54 -4.20
N LEU A 118 -21.83 12.85 -4.93
CA LEU A 118 -22.68 11.78 -4.37
C LEU A 118 -21.86 10.52 -4.10
N GLU A 119 -20.92 10.18 -4.99
CA GLU A 119 -19.97 9.08 -4.82
C GLU A 119 -19.09 9.31 -3.59
N ARG A 120 -18.57 10.52 -3.40
CA ARG A 120 -17.84 10.90 -2.17
C ARG A 120 -18.71 10.74 -0.93
N SER A 121 -19.96 11.19 -0.97
CA SER A 121 -20.90 11.04 0.14
C SER A 121 -21.18 9.56 0.48
N LEU A 122 -21.34 8.70 -0.53
CA LEU A 122 -21.49 7.25 -0.34
C LEU A 122 -20.22 6.64 0.26
N ASN A 123 -19.05 7.03 -0.26
CA ASN A 123 -17.76 6.57 0.23
C ASN A 123 -17.50 6.99 1.70
N GLU A 124 -17.92 8.19 2.12
CA GLU A 124 -17.88 8.62 3.52
C GLU A 124 -18.74 7.70 4.42
N ILE A 125 -19.92 7.29 3.95
CA ILE A 125 -20.77 6.34 4.67
C ILE A 125 -20.08 4.97 4.75
N GLN A 126 -19.55 4.47 3.64
CA GLN A 126 -18.82 3.20 3.58
C GLN A 126 -17.59 3.20 4.50
N THR A 127 -16.88 4.32 4.60
CA THR A 127 -15.70 4.48 5.48
C THR A 127 -16.07 4.29 6.95
N ARG A 128 -17.20 4.85 7.41
CA ARG A 128 -17.70 4.64 8.79
C ARG A 128 -18.06 3.18 9.07
N LEU A 129 -18.35 2.44 8.01
CA LEU A 129 -18.75 1.04 8.02
C LEU A 129 -17.63 0.09 7.61
N ALA A 130 -16.37 0.55 7.51
CA ALA A 130 -15.25 -0.24 7.00
C ALA A 130 -15.06 -1.59 7.74
N HIS A 131 -15.36 -1.62 9.04
CA HIS A 131 -15.34 -2.82 9.89
C HIS A 131 -16.36 -3.91 9.45
N MET A 132 -17.45 -3.52 8.80
CA MET A 132 -18.42 -4.47 8.22
C MET A 132 -18.00 -4.95 6.82
N GLN A 133 -16.83 -4.53 6.35
CA GLN A 133 -16.26 -4.86 5.05
C GLN A 133 -17.22 -4.65 3.87
N PRO A 134 -17.76 -3.43 3.67
CA PRO A 134 -18.76 -3.14 2.64
C PRO A 134 -18.26 -3.38 1.20
N LEU A 135 -16.94 -3.40 1.00
CA LEU A 135 -16.28 -3.68 -0.29
C LEU A 135 -15.55 -5.04 -0.28
N GLY A 136 -15.88 -5.93 0.65
CA GLY A 136 -15.14 -7.17 0.91
C GLY A 136 -13.70 -6.88 1.30
N LEU A 137 -12.75 -7.64 0.75
CA LEU A 137 -11.30 -7.49 1.01
C LEU A 137 -10.77 -6.09 0.68
N ARG A 138 -11.42 -5.36 -0.24
CA ARG A 138 -11.00 -3.99 -0.60
C ARG A 138 -11.36 -2.95 0.45
N SER A 139 -12.10 -3.31 1.50
CA SER A 139 -12.54 -2.35 2.52
C SER A 139 -11.39 -1.70 3.29
N VAL A 140 -10.19 -2.30 3.30
CA VAL A 140 -8.96 -1.68 3.81
C VAL A 140 -8.66 -0.34 3.12
N THR A 141 -8.94 -0.25 1.81
CA THR A 141 -8.69 0.95 1.00
C THR A 141 -9.59 2.14 1.35
N LEU A 142 -10.66 1.91 2.14
CA LEU A 142 -11.49 2.99 2.69
C LEU A 142 -10.77 3.80 3.77
N THR A 143 -9.78 3.18 4.43
CA THR A 143 -8.97 3.80 5.49
C THR A 143 -7.58 4.22 5.03
N GLU A 144 -7.12 3.70 3.88
CA GLU A 144 -5.86 4.12 3.25
C GLU A 144 -5.97 5.53 2.67
N LYS A 145 -4.88 6.29 2.78
CA LYS A 145 -4.76 7.59 2.10
C LYS A 145 -4.83 7.38 0.58
N PRO A 146 -5.36 8.37 -0.18
CA PRO A 146 -5.24 8.34 -1.64
C PRO A 146 -3.76 8.41 -2.04
N SER A 147 -3.46 8.12 -3.29
CA SER A 147 -2.09 8.14 -3.80
C SER A 147 -1.45 9.54 -3.69
N GLU A 148 -0.13 9.61 -3.51
CA GLU A 148 0.55 10.91 -3.34
C GLU A 148 0.47 11.79 -4.60
N GLY A 149 0.66 11.18 -5.78
CA GLY A 149 0.68 11.87 -7.08
C GLY A 149 -0.54 11.63 -7.98
N GLY A 150 -1.58 10.93 -7.54
CA GLY A 150 -2.72 10.62 -8.41
C GLY A 150 -3.49 11.87 -8.84
N VAL A 151 -4.03 11.83 -10.07
CA VAL A 151 -4.75 12.95 -10.69
C VAL A 151 -5.99 13.36 -9.88
N TYR A 152 -6.65 12.39 -9.24
CA TYR A 152 -7.85 12.62 -8.45
C TYR A 152 -7.61 12.68 -6.94
N SER A 153 -6.36 12.48 -6.51
CA SER A 153 -6.02 12.43 -5.10
C SER A 153 -6.23 13.79 -4.44
N GLU A 154 -7.03 13.82 -3.37
CA GLU A 154 -7.22 15.04 -2.58
C GLU A 154 -5.89 15.55 -1.97
N THR A 155 -4.92 14.65 -1.70
CA THR A 155 -3.61 15.04 -1.19
C THR A 155 -2.71 15.67 -2.27
N ASN A 156 -2.95 15.33 -3.55
CA ASN A 156 -2.23 15.94 -4.66
C ASN A 156 -2.86 17.27 -5.11
N ILE A 157 -4.19 17.40 -5.01
CA ILE A 157 -4.93 18.56 -5.50
C ILE A 157 -4.68 19.81 -4.62
N ASP A 158 -4.25 20.91 -5.23
CA ASP A 158 -4.16 22.22 -4.58
C ASP A 158 -5.54 22.89 -4.54
N ALA A 159 -6.26 22.67 -3.44
CA ALA A 159 -7.59 23.24 -3.19
C ALA A 159 -7.64 24.77 -3.35
N ALA A 160 -6.54 25.49 -3.12
CA ALA A 160 -6.50 26.95 -3.27
C ALA A 160 -6.46 27.41 -4.74
N ARG A 161 -6.23 26.49 -5.69
CA ARG A 161 -6.05 26.79 -7.11
C ARG A 161 -7.07 26.09 -8.01
N LEU A 162 -8.10 25.45 -7.45
CA LEU A 162 -9.17 24.80 -8.20
C LEU A 162 -9.92 25.74 -9.15
N ASP A 163 -10.01 27.04 -8.85
CA ASP A 163 -10.61 28.03 -9.75
C ASP A 163 -9.95 28.07 -11.13
N ARG A 164 -8.66 27.68 -11.25
CA ARG A 164 -7.94 27.60 -12.52
C ARG A 164 -8.50 26.55 -13.47
N LEU A 165 -9.23 25.55 -12.99
CA LEU A 165 -9.95 24.60 -13.85
C LEU A 165 -11.03 25.30 -14.69
N ARG A 166 -11.43 26.52 -14.31
CA ARG A 166 -12.37 27.34 -15.09
C ARG A 166 -11.67 28.18 -16.16
N ASP A 167 -10.35 28.28 -16.14
CA ASP A 167 -9.61 29.07 -17.13
C ASP A 167 -9.70 28.41 -18.51
N PRO A 168 -10.00 29.18 -19.58
CA PRO A 168 -10.16 28.62 -20.92
C PRO A 168 -8.93 27.86 -21.42
N GLU A 169 -7.73 28.32 -21.06
CA GLU A 169 -6.47 27.67 -21.43
C GLU A 169 -6.30 26.31 -20.75
N VAL A 170 -6.54 26.24 -19.44
CA VAL A 170 -6.48 24.98 -18.68
C VAL A 170 -7.53 23.99 -19.18
N ARG A 171 -8.77 24.46 -19.45
CA ARG A 171 -9.80 23.58 -20.05
C ARG A 171 -9.39 23.03 -21.40
N ALA A 172 -8.80 23.85 -22.27
CA ALA A 172 -8.33 23.40 -23.57
C ALA A 172 -7.20 22.35 -23.44
N GLN A 173 -6.34 22.47 -22.43
CA GLN A 173 -5.30 21.47 -22.13
C GLN A 173 -5.91 20.16 -21.61
N VAL A 174 -6.88 20.23 -20.69
CA VAL A 174 -7.62 19.06 -20.19
C VAL A 174 -8.35 18.34 -21.34
N ASP A 175 -9.08 19.09 -22.19
CA ASP A 175 -9.75 18.54 -23.37
C ASP A 175 -8.77 17.90 -24.36
N THR A 176 -7.55 18.43 -24.44
CA THR A 176 -6.49 17.88 -25.29
C THR A 176 -5.93 16.56 -24.72
N ALA A 177 -5.68 16.50 -23.41
CA ALA A 177 -5.19 15.29 -22.73
C ALA A 177 -6.20 14.14 -22.79
N LEU A 178 -7.50 14.45 -22.70
CA LEU A 178 -8.59 13.47 -22.75
C LEU A 178 -9.07 13.16 -24.17
N ARG A 179 -8.46 13.78 -25.19
CA ARG A 179 -8.96 13.66 -26.56
C ARG A 179 -8.88 12.21 -27.03
N GLY A 180 -10.03 11.68 -27.44
CA GLY A 180 -10.10 10.34 -27.97
C GLY A 180 -9.98 9.26 -26.90
N THR A 181 -10.15 9.56 -25.60
CA THR A 181 -10.26 8.53 -24.55
C THR A 181 -11.71 8.13 -24.29
N GLY A 182 -12.68 8.97 -24.66
CA GLY A 182 -14.09 8.80 -24.28
C GLY A 182 -14.41 9.34 -22.88
N ILE A 183 -13.40 9.84 -22.15
CA ILE A 183 -13.57 10.44 -20.82
C ILE A 183 -14.01 11.90 -20.99
N SER A 184 -15.07 12.29 -20.28
CA SER A 184 -15.62 13.65 -20.31
C SER A 184 -14.79 14.60 -19.43
N SER A 185 -14.30 15.70 -19.99
CA SER A 185 -13.55 16.72 -19.23
C SER A 185 -14.36 17.32 -18.09
N SER A 186 -15.68 17.46 -18.26
CA SER A 186 -16.57 17.92 -17.20
C SER A 186 -16.62 16.97 -15.99
N VAL A 187 -16.48 15.65 -16.23
CA VAL A 187 -16.45 14.63 -15.17
C VAL A 187 -15.12 14.69 -14.45
N VAL A 188 -14.01 14.78 -15.19
CA VAL A 188 -12.67 14.94 -14.63
C VAL A 188 -12.60 16.18 -13.75
N VAL A 189 -13.07 17.33 -14.23
CA VAL A 189 -13.12 18.58 -13.46
C VAL A 189 -13.98 18.40 -12.21
N ALA A 190 -15.16 17.78 -12.31
CA ALA A 190 -16.03 17.55 -11.15
C ALA A 190 -15.38 16.62 -10.10
N ARG A 191 -14.65 15.58 -10.53
CA ARG A 191 -13.88 14.69 -9.64
C ARG A 191 -12.71 15.42 -8.99
N MET A 192 -12.00 16.28 -9.71
CA MET A 192 -10.93 17.11 -9.16
C MET A 192 -11.45 18.15 -8.16
N GLU A 193 -12.55 18.84 -8.47
CA GLU A 193 -13.20 19.76 -7.53
C GLU A 193 -13.69 19.02 -6.27
N THR A 194 -14.07 17.74 -6.43
CA THR A 194 -14.54 16.92 -5.31
C THR A 194 -13.38 16.33 -4.51
N GLY A 195 -12.30 15.88 -5.14
CA GLY A 195 -11.16 15.21 -4.51
C GLY A 195 -11.48 13.80 -3.97
N ALA A 196 -10.61 12.83 -4.24
CA ALA A 196 -10.69 11.50 -3.66
C ALA A 196 -10.05 11.48 -2.27
N GLN A 197 -10.85 11.24 -1.24
CA GLN A 197 -10.42 11.29 0.17
C GLN A 197 -9.67 10.04 0.66
N ASN A 198 -9.77 8.93 -0.06
CA ASN A 198 -9.12 7.66 0.25
C ASN A 198 -8.82 6.88 -1.04
N ALA A 199 -7.99 5.84 -0.91
CA ALA A 199 -7.60 4.98 -2.04
C ALA A 199 -8.80 4.29 -2.70
N ALA A 200 -9.86 3.95 -1.94
CA ALA A 200 -11.05 3.30 -2.49
C ALA A 200 -11.75 4.17 -3.55
N LEU A 201 -12.02 5.44 -3.22
CA LEU A 201 -12.72 6.36 -4.13
C LEU A 201 -11.88 6.70 -5.36
N GLU A 202 -10.58 6.89 -5.16
CA GLU A 202 -9.65 7.14 -6.27
C GLU A 202 -9.62 5.97 -7.26
N ARG A 203 -9.49 4.73 -6.76
CA ARG A 203 -9.47 3.52 -7.59
C ARG A 203 -10.80 3.32 -8.32
N GLN A 204 -11.93 3.67 -7.70
CA GLN A 204 -13.24 3.62 -8.35
C GLN A 204 -13.27 4.55 -9.58
N TRP A 205 -12.86 5.80 -9.42
CA TRP A 205 -12.85 6.76 -10.54
C TRP A 205 -11.87 6.38 -11.65
N ILE A 206 -10.71 5.80 -11.32
CA ILE A 206 -9.76 5.27 -12.30
C ILE A 206 -10.37 4.08 -13.05
N ALA A 207 -11.08 3.19 -12.35
CA ALA A 207 -11.76 2.06 -12.98
C ALA A 207 -12.88 2.51 -13.93
N ASP A 208 -13.63 3.54 -13.55
CA ASP A 208 -14.65 4.16 -14.41
C ASP A 208 -14.02 4.75 -15.68
N ASP A 209 -12.89 5.46 -15.56
CA ASP A 209 -12.17 6.01 -16.71
C ASP A 209 -11.66 4.90 -17.64
N LEU A 210 -11.15 3.80 -17.07
CA LEU A 210 -10.72 2.63 -17.83
C LEU A 210 -11.88 2.01 -18.61
N ALA A 211 -13.07 1.92 -17.99
CA ALA A 211 -14.28 1.44 -18.64
C ALA A 211 -14.69 2.37 -19.80
N ARG A 212 -14.58 3.69 -19.64
CA ARG A 212 -14.84 4.66 -20.73
C ARG A 212 -13.88 4.51 -21.91
N VAL A 213 -12.59 4.29 -21.62
CA VAL A 213 -11.58 4.01 -22.65
C VAL A 213 -11.92 2.73 -23.42
N ALA A 214 -12.27 1.68 -22.71
CA ALA A 214 -12.64 0.41 -23.32
C ALA A 214 -13.92 0.49 -24.14
N GLU A 215 -14.95 1.17 -23.64
CA GLU A 215 -16.22 1.40 -24.33
C GLU A 215 -15.99 2.13 -25.66
N ARG A 216 -15.16 3.18 -25.66
CA ARG A 216 -14.82 3.95 -26.86
C ARG A 216 -14.15 3.10 -27.94
N ASP A 217 -13.23 2.23 -27.54
CA ASP A 217 -12.45 1.39 -28.46
C ASP A 217 -13.08 0.03 -28.77
N GLY A 218 -14.19 -0.33 -28.12
CA GLY A 218 -14.77 -1.66 -28.23
C GLY A 218 -13.87 -2.76 -27.66
N LEU A 219 -13.07 -2.44 -26.64
CA LEU A 219 -12.16 -3.36 -25.96
C LEU A 219 -12.92 -4.21 -24.94
N ASN A 220 -12.61 -5.50 -24.85
CA ASN A 220 -13.13 -6.36 -23.79
C ASN A 220 -12.14 -6.43 -22.63
N LEU A 221 -12.44 -5.76 -21.51
CA LEU A 221 -11.59 -5.73 -20.31
C LEU A 221 -11.34 -7.11 -19.67
N GLU A 222 -12.12 -8.14 -19.99
CA GLU A 222 -11.84 -9.52 -19.56
C GLU A 222 -10.66 -10.15 -20.32
N ARG A 223 -10.30 -9.61 -21.49
CA ARG A 223 -9.14 -10.06 -22.26
C ARG A 223 -7.90 -9.27 -21.86
N ARG A 224 -6.85 -9.97 -21.48
CA ARG A 224 -5.58 -9.36 -21.04
C ARG A 224 -5.00 -8.35 -22.04
N ALA A 225 -5.03 -8.64 -23.34
CA ALA A 225 -4.49 -7.75 -24.37
C ALA A 225 -5.31 -6.45 -24.50
N ASP A 226 -6.64 -6.57 -24.47
CA ASP A 226 -7.57 -5.45 -24.55
C ASP A 226 -7.49 -4.58 -23.28
N LEU A 227 -7.36 -5.20 -22.10
CA LEU A 227 -7.12 -4.54 -20.83
C LEU A 227 -5.82 -3.74 -20.82
N GLU A 228 -4.70 -4.32 -21.29
CA GLU A 228 -3.42 -3.60 -21.35
C GLU A 228 -3.51 -2.41 -22.30
N THR A 229 -4.15 -2.59 -23.46
CA THR A 229 -4.37 -1.50 -24.43
C THR A 229 -5.18 -0.34 -23.81
N ALA A 230 -6.25 -0.66 -23.07
CA ALA A 230 -7.05 0.34 -22.37
C ALA A 230 -6.22 1.03 -21.26
N ARG A 231 -5.42 0.26 -20.53
CA ARG A 231 -4.55 0.78 -19.45
C ARG A 231 -3.48 1.72 -19.98
N GLU A 232 -2.79 1.36 -21.06
CA GLU A 232 -1.79 2.23 -21.70
C GLU A 232 -2.40 3.54 -22.21
N THR A 233 -3.59 3.46 -22.81
CA THR A 233 -4.32 4.63 -23.31
C THR A 233 -4.73 5.54 -22.15
N LEU A 234 -5.28 4.96 -21.07
CA LEU A 234 -5.64 5.70 -19.87
C LEU A 234 -4.42 6.33 -19.20
N ASN A 235 -3.34 5.57 -19.03
CA ASN A 235 -2.11 6.03 -18.41
C ASN A 235 -1.53 7.23 -19.18
N ARG A 236 -1.46 7.15 -20.51
CA ARG A 236 -0.99 8.27 -21.35
C ARG A 236 -1.85 9.52 -21.15
N ALA A 237 -3.17 9.37 -21.06
CA ALA A 237 -4.08 10.47 -20.83
C ALA A 237 -3.90 11.08 -19.43
N HIS A 238 -3.77 10.25 -18.39
CA HIS A 238 -3.53 10.69 -17.02
C HIS A 238 -2.16 11.37 -16.86
N VAL A 239 -1.11 10.90 -17.53
CA VAL A 239 0.21 11.57 -17.57
C VAL A 239 0.09 12.96 -18.21
N GLN A 240 -0.55 13.07 -19.39
CA GLN A 240 -0.73 14.36 -20.06
C GLN A 240 -1.56 15.33 -19.22
N LEU A 241 -2.61 14.80 -18.58
CA LEU A 241 -3.49 15.55 -17.69
C LEU A 241 -2.73 16.04 -16.46
N GLY A 242 -1.97 15.15 -15.82
CA GLY A 242 -1.13 15.45 -14.66
C GLY A 242 -0.13 16.56 -14.94
N VAL A 243 0.63 16.47 -16.04
CA VAL A 243 1.59 17.49 -16.47
C VAL A 243 0.91 18.84 -16.75
N ALA A 244 -0.24 18.84 -17.42
CA ALA A 244 -0.97 20.08 -17.70
C ALA A 244 -1.46 20.75 -16.40
N LEU A 245 -1.98 19.96 -15.47
CA LEU A 245 -2.54 20.45 -14.21
C LEU A 245 -1.48 20.86 -13.20
N GLU A 246 -0.33 20.19 -13.15
CA GLU A 246 0.84 20.59 -12.35
C GLU A 246 1.39 21.94 -12.84
N ARG A 247 1.55 22.12 -14.15
CA ARG A 247 1.96 23.41 -14.74
C ARG A 247 0.96 24.52 -14.48
N ALA A 248 -0.33 24.19 -14.52
CA ALA A 248 -1.41 25.09 -14.12
C ALA A 248 -1.47 25.26 -12.59
N GLY A 249 -0.65 24.57 -11.82
CA GLY A 249 -0.59 24.62 -10.36
C GLY A 249 -1.83 24.08 -9.66
N VAL A 250 -2.69 23.33 -10.35
CA VAL A 250 -3.87 22.67 -9.77
C VAL A 250 -3.48 21.39 -9.05
N LEU A 251 -2.45 20.69 -9.52
CA LEU A 251 -1.82 19.58 -8.82
C LEU A 251 -0.48 20.02 -8.21
N ARG A 252 -0.08 19.37 -7.12
CA ARG A 252 1.24 19.54 -6.50
C ARG A 252 2.31 18.74 -7.24
N GLU A 253 1.95 17.57 -7.71
CA GLU A 253 2.78 16.64 -8.48
C GLU A 253 2.00 16.18 -9.73
N ASP A 254 2.70 15.95 -10.84
CA ASP A 254 2.09 15.53 -12.10
C ASP A 254 1.69 14.04 -12.13
N GLY A 255 2.00 13.29 -11.07
CA GLY A 255 1.71 11.87 -10.97
C GLY A 255 2.49 11.00 -11.94
N VAL A 256 3.41 11.59 -12.72
CA VAL A 256 4.33 10.87 -13.56
C VAL A 256 5.37 10.28 -12.63
N VAL A 257 5.15 9.03 -12.23
CA VAL A 257 6.28 8.17 -11.90
C VAL A 257 7.04 8.08 -13.21
N GLU A 258 8.10 8.86 -13.37
CA GLU A 258 8.98 8.76 -14.53
C GLU A 258 9.16 7.26 -14.80
N ASP A 259 8.95 6.83 -16.06
CA ASP A 259 9.09 5.44 -16.52
C ASP A 259 10.58 5.02 -16.52
N ARG A 260 11.26 5.43 -15.46
CA ARG A 260 12.47 4.91 -14.93
C ARG A 260 12.17 3.47 -14.58
N THR A 261 12.83 2.58 -15.31
CA THR A 261 12.87 1.16 -14.95
C THR A 261 13.16 1.02 -13.45
N VAL A 262 12.77 -0.09 -12.82
CA VAL A 262 13.12 -0.34 -11.39
C VAL A 262 14.62 -0.09 -11.16
N ALA A 263 15.46 -0.40 -12.16
CA ALA A 263 16.90 -0.18 -12.17
C ALA A 263 17.36 1.29 -12.25
N GLU A 264 16.48 2.24 -12.54
CA GLU A 264 16.73 3.70 -12.52
C GLU A 264 16.19 4.37 -11.24
N ARG A 265 15.13 3.81 -10.64
CA ARG A 265 14.52 4.33 -9.41
C ARG A 265 15.24 3.87 -8.15
N VAL A 266 15.68 2.61 -8.13
CA VAL A 266 16.35 2.00 -6.99
C VAL A 266 17.67 1.36 -7.41
N HIS A 267 18.61 1.25 -6.47
CA HIS A 267 19.82 0.47 -6.66
C HIS A 267 19.45 -1.02 -6.72
N TYR A 268 19.14 -1.49 -7.93
CA TYR A 268 18.59 -2.83 -8.16
C TYR A 268 19.68 -3.90 -8.21
N HIS A 269 19.37 -5.07 -7.64
CA HIS A 269 20.17 -6.29 -7.78
C HIS A 269 19.22 -7.50 -7.76
N SER A 270 19.30 -8.37 -8.77
CA SER A 270 18.39 -9.52 -8.94
C SER A 270 18.34 -10.42 -7.70
N ASP A 271 19.49 -10.86 -7.20
CA ASP A 271 19.55 -11.77 -6.04
C ASP A 271 18.95 -11.13 -4.78
N ALA A 272 19.01 -9.81 -4.67
CA ALA A 272 18.44 -9.09 -3.54
C ALA A 272 16.91 -9.02 -3.65
N ALA A 273 16.39 -8.77 -4.86
CA ALA A 273 14.95 -8.86 -5.14
C ALA A 273 14.41 -10.27 -4.86
N GLU A 274 15.06 -11.31 -5.37
CA GLU A 274 14.67 -12.70 -5.11
C GLU A 274 14.71 -13.05 -3.61
N THR A 275 15.69 -12.52 -2.88
CA THR A 275 15.79 -12.72 -1.42
C THR A 275 14.64 -12.02 -0.69
N MET A 276 14.25 -10.83 -1.13
CA MET A 276 13.10 -10.12 -0.59
C MET A 276 11.79 -10.86 -0.91
N GLU A 277 11.62 -11.35 -2.14
CA GLU A 277 10.46 -12.16 -2.48
C GLU A 277 10.37 -13.45 -1.66
N ARG A 278 11.49 -14.15 -1.43
CA ARG A 278 11.52 -15.33 -0.55
C ARG A 278 11.10 -14.98 0.88
N THR A 279 11.51 -13.80 1.37
CA THR A 279 11.10 -13.27 2.67
C THR A 279 9.59 -13.03 2.69
N ILE A 280 9.04 -12.38 1.66
CA ILE A 280 7.60 -12.12 1.55
C ILE A 280 6.81 -13.42 1.46
N ARG A 281 7.28 -14.42 0.68
CA ARG A 281 6.65 -15.76 0.64
C ARG A 281 6.65 -16.41 2.03
N GLN A 282 7.73 -16.24 2.79
CA GLN A 282 7.80 -16.75 4.16
C GLN A 282 6.83 -16.02 5.11
N ASP A 283 6.72 -14.69 4.98
CA ASP A 283 5.76 -13.88 5.73
C ASP A 283 4.32 -14.34 5.42
N MET A 284 3.97 -14.51 4.14
CA MET A 284 2.67 -15.03 3.70
C MET A 284 2.36 -16.43 4.24
N ARG A 285 3.34 -17.33 4.28
CA ARG A 285 3.16 -18.66 4.92
C ARG A 285 2.90 -18.51 6.42
N SER A 286 3.57 -17.57 7.08
CA SER A 286 3.34 -17.29 8.50
C SER A 286 1.96 -16.67 8.77
N GLU A 287 1.41 -15.96 7.77
CA GLU A 287 0.05 -15.41 7.75
C GLU A 287 -1.02 -16.46 7.37
N GLY A 288 -0.63 -17.72 7.13
CA GLY A 288 -1.55 -18.84 6.94
C GLY A 288 -1.92 -19.16 5.49
N LEU A 289 -1.29 -18.52 4.50
CA LEU A 289 -1.52 -18.83 3.09
C LEU A 289 -0.92 -20.20 2.71
N THR A 290 -1.63 -20.94 1.85
CA THR A 290 -1.14 -22.19 1.27
C THR A 290 -0.16 -21.94 0.12
N GLU A 291 0.63 -22.94 -0.24
CA GLU A 291 1.61 -22.81 -1.35
C GLU A 291 0.92 -22.47 -2.68
N ASP A 292 -0.23 -23.08 -2.98
CA ASP A 292 -1.01 -22.80 -4.19
C ASP A 292 -1.54 -21.35 -4.22
N GLN A 293 -1.90 -20.79 -3.05
CA GLN A 293 -2.33 -19.39 -2.93
C GLN A 293 -1.14 -18.44 -3.14
N ILE A 294 0.03 -18.78 -2.61
CA ILE A 294 1.25 -17.98 -2.78
C ILE A 294 1.72 -18.01 -4.23
N GLU A 295 1.66 -19.16 -4.89
CA GLU A 295 2.00 -19.29 -6.31
C GLU A 295 1.08 -18.44 -7.20
N ALA A 296 -0.23 -18.41 -6.89
CA ALA A 296 -1.19 -17.54 -7.59
C ALA A 296 -0.90 -16.03 -7.44
N LEU A 297 -0.09 -15.64 -6.44
CA LEU A 297 0.27 -14.25 -6.14
C LEU A 297 1.69 -13.88 -6.59
N GLU A 298 2.32 -14.66 -7.47
CA GLU A 298 3.73 -14.45 -7.89
C GLU A 298 4.04 -13.00 -8.32
N TRP A 299 3.18 -12.40 -9.14
CA TRP A 299 3.36 -11.01 -9.59
C TRP A 299 3.19 -9.99 -8.45
N GLU A 300 2.28 -10.24 -7.51
CA GLU A 300 2.08 -9.37 -6.35
C GLU A 300 3.29 -9.44 -5.40
N ILE A 301 3.86 -10.64 -5.23
CA ILE A 301 5.07 -10.87 -4.43
C ILE A 301 6.25 -10.10 -5.01
N ALA A 302 6.45 -10.16 -6.33
CA ALA A 302 7.50 -9.39 -7.01
C ALA A 302 7.30 -7.87 -6.81
N SER A 303 6.08 -7.36 -7.04
CA SER A 303 5.77 -5.94 -6.85
C SER A 303 5.91 -5.49 -5.39
N ARG A 304 5.54 -6.32 -4.43
CA ARG A 304 5.70 -6.04 -2.99
C ARG A 304 7.18 -6.08 -2.58
N ALA A 305 7.98 -6.95 -3.18
CA ALA A 305 9.42 -6.99 -2.97
C ALA A 305 10.10 -5.72 -3.46
N GLU A 306 9.78 -5.27 -4.67
CA GLU A 306 10.30 -4.03 -5.25
C GLU A 306 9.93 -2.81 -4.39
N ARG A 307 8.66 -2.67 -3.98
CA ARG A 307 8.21 -1.56 -3.12
C ARG A 307 8.92 -1.54 -1.77
N ARG A 308 9.05 -2.70 -1.12
CA ARG A 308 9.74 -2.79 0.18
C ARG A 308 11.22 -2.43 0.06
N ILE A 309 11.88 -2.87 -1.02
CA ILE A 309 13.26 -2.47 -1.33
C ILE A 309 13.33 -0.95 -1.53
N GLU A 310 12.43 -0.38 -2.32
CA GLU A 310 12.40 1.07 -2.60
C GLU A 310 12.21 1.88 -1.31
N GLU A 311 11.28 1.49 -0.44
CA GLU A 311 11.04 2.14 0.85
C GLU A 311 12.24 2.05 1.79
N GLU A 312 12.83 0.86 1.95
CA GLU A 312 14.01 0.64 2.80
C GLU A 312 15.23 1.41 2.28
N GLN A 313 15.47 1.42 0.95
CA GLN A 313 16.55 2.19 0.34
C GLN A 313 16.35 3.70 0.53
N ARG A 314 15.15 4.22 0.20
CA ARG A 314 14.84 5.65 0.33
C ARG A 314 15.05 6.12 1.76
N SER A 315 14.50 5.39 2.73
CA SER A 315 14.65 5.74 4.15
C SER A 315 16.12 5.76 4.60
N TYR A 316 16.96 4.87 4.07
CA TYR A 316 18.37 4.83 4.43
C TYR A 316 19.16 5.96 3.75
N LEU A 317 18.92 6.20 2.46
CA LEU A 317 19.63 7.18 1.64
C LEU A 317 19.27 8.63 2.02
N ASP A 318 18.04 8.88 2.48
CA ASP A 318 17.65 10.19 3.03
C ASP A 318 18.50 10.58 4.24
N ALA A 319 18.98 9.60 5.02
CA ALA A 319 19.89 9.80 6.14
C ALA A 319 21.37 9.87 5.75
N HIS A 320 21.72 9.47 4.52
CA HIS A 320 23.09 9.35 4.00
C HIS A 320 23.25 10.09 2.65
N PRO A 321 23.18 11.44 2.65
CA PRO A 321 23.19 12.25 1.43
C PRO A 321 24.54 12.22 0.68
N GLU A 322 25.59 11.68 1.29
CA GLU A 322 26.88 11.46 0.62
C GLU A 322 26.86 10.28 -0.36
N LEU A 323 25.91 9.36 -0.20
CA LEU A 323 25.74 8.22 -1.11
C LEU A 323 25.00 8.65 -2.38
N LEU A 324 25.21 7.88 -3.45
CA LEU A 324 24.41 8.06 -4.66
C LEU A 324 22.95 7.74 -4.31
N ALA A 325 22.05 8.70 -4.49
CA ALA A 325 20.66 8.56 -4.09
C ALA A 325 19.88 7.64 -5.05
N ARG A 326 20.15 7.75 -6.35
CA ARG A 326 19.49 6.94 -7.39
C ARG A 326 20.45 6.60 -8.52
N PRO A 327 20.32 5.44 -9.17
CA PRO A 327 21.08 5.14 -10.38
C PRO A 327 20.83 6.14 -11.52
N GLY A 328 19.57 6.59 -11.66
CA GLY A 328 19.14 7.56 -12.69
C GLY A 328 19.86 8.91 -12.62
N ASP A 329 20.46 9.26 -11.48
CA ASP A 329 21.23 10.50 -11.33
C ASP A 329 22.55 10.48 -12.12
N VAL A 330 22.99 9.31 -12.59
CA VAL A 330 24.27 9.14 -13.31
C VAL A 330 24.13 8.32 -14.59
N ILE A 331 23.19 7.38 -14.66
CA ILE A 331 22.95 6.54 -15.83
C ILE A 331 21.51 6.72 -16.31
N ASP A 332 21.34 7.08 -17.59
CA ASP A 332 20.05 6.97 -18.25
C ASP A 332 19.87 5.56 -18.80
N ARG A 333 18.73 4.92 -18.49
CA ARG A 333 18.34 3.62 -19.03
C ARG A 333 16.93 3.63 -19.64
N SER A 334 16.40 4.83 -19.89
CA SER A 334 15.06 5.02 -20.44
C SER A 334 14.94 4.50 -21.88
N GLU A 335 16.04 4.43 -22.64
CA GLU A 335 16.10 3.78 -23.95
C GLU A 335 16.50 2.30 -23.83
N PRO A 336 15.65 1.34 -24.28
CA PRO A 336 16.02 -0.06 -24.32
C PRO A 336 17.33 -0.29 -25.10
N TYR A 337 18.26 -1.03 -24.50
CA TYR A 337 19.57 -1.38 -25.08
C TYR A 337 20.54 -0.20 -25.30
N ARG A 338 20.25 0.97 -24.72
CA ARG A 338 21.14 2.13 -24.72
C ARG A 338 21.22 2.71 -23.32
N GLU A 339 22.35 2.44 -22.67
CA GLU A 339 22.71 3.10 -21.43
C GLU A 339 23.77 4.17 -21.74
N HIS A 340 23.62 5.37 -21.19
CA HIS A 340 24.63 6.42 -21.31
C HIS A 340 24.73 7.25 -20.03
N ILE A 341 25.91 7.81 -19.80
CA ILE A 341 26.19 8.61 -18.61
C ILE A 341 25.52 9.99 -18.75
N THR A 342 24.69 10.36 -17.78
CA THR A 342 24.00 11.66 -17.72
C THR A 342 24.79 12.71 -16.95
N ASP A 343 25.48 12.30 -15.89
CA ASP A 343 26.37 13.15 -15.09
C ASP A 343 27.83 12.65 -15.15
N GLU A 344 28.57 13.24 -16.07
CA GLU A 344 30.00 13.01 -16.29
C GLU A 344 30.88 13.34 -15.07
N ALA A 345 30.51 14.36 -14.29
CA ALA A 345 31.29 14.76 -13.12
C ALA A 345 31.11 13.72 -12.01
N ARG A 346 29.87 13.30 -11.75
CA ARG A 346 29.56 12.27 -10.77
C ARG A 346 30.13 10.91 -11.18
N ALA A 347 30.02 10.53 -12.45
CA ALA A 347 30.64 9.31 -12.95
C ALA A 347 32.16 9.29 -12.73
N ARG A 348 32.85 10.43 -12.88
CA ARG A 348 34.30 10.56 -12.56
C ARG A 348 34.60 10.31 -11.09
N GLU A 349 33.76 10.80 -10.19
CA GLU A 349 33.92 10.57 -8.76
C GLU A 349 33.76 9.10 -8.41
N ILE A 350 32.71 8.46 -8.96
CA ILE A 350 32.43 7.03 -8.79
C ILE A 350 33.60 6.19 -9.28
N THR A 351 34.12 6.42 -10.50
CA THR A 351 35.27 5.66 -11.02
C THR A 351 36.50 5.79 -10.13
N ARG A 352 36.82 7.00 -9.64
CA ARG A 352 37.96 7.20 -8.72
C ARG A 352 37.75 6.51 -7.38
N GLU A 353 36.51 6.42 -6.91
CA GLU A 353 36.20 5.64 -5.71
C GLU A 353 36.37 4.15 -5.96
N VAL A 354 35.86 3.62 -7.06
CA VAL A 354 36.06 2.23 -7.48
C VAL A 354 37.55 1.89 -7.58
N ASP A 355 38.36 2.74 -8.22
CA ASP A 355 39.81 2.56 -8.33
C ASP A 355 40.48 2.44 -6.95
N ARG A 356 40.06 3.28 -5.99
CA ARG A 356 40.57 3.23 -4.61
C ARG A 356 40.14 1.95 -3.90
N ILE A 357 38.91 1.49 -4.10
CA ILE A 357 38.38 0.24 -3.50
C ILE A 357 39.11 -0.97 -4.06
N MET A 358 39.39 -0.96 -5.37
CA MET A 358 40.08 -2.04 -6.06
C MET A 358 41.59 -2.05 -5.81
N ALA A 359 42.16 -0.94 -5.34
CA ALA A 359 43.58 -0.84 -5.04
C ALA A 359 44.02 -1.90 -4.00
N GLY A 360 44.85 -2.84 -4.42
CA GLY A 360 45.38 -3.91 -3.57
C GLY A 360 44.46 -5.13 -3.40
N ARG A 361 43.31 -5.18 -4.10
CA ARG A 361 42.46 -6.37 -4.18
C ARG A 361 42.92 -7.30 -5.31
N ASP A 362 42.50 -8.57 -5.26
CA ASP A 362 42.74 -9.51 -6.35
C ASP A 362 42.05 -9.01 -7.63
N THR A 363 42.81 -8.93 -8.72
CA THR A 363 42.34 -8.60 -10.07
C THR A 363 41.18 -9.45 -10.57
N ARG A 364 40.95 -10.63 -9.99
CA ARG A 364 39.82 -11.51 -10.34
C ARG A 364 38.52 -11.17 -9.61
N LYS A 365 38.56 -10.31 -8.59
CA LYS A 365 37.37 -9.95 -7.83
C LYS A 365 36.48 -9.01 -8.68
N PRO A 366 35.20 -9.33 -8.90
CA PRO A 366 34.29 -8.43 -9.61
C PRO A 366 34.14 -7.09 -8.88
N VAL A 367 34.08 -5.99 -9.64
CA VAL A 367 33.93 -4.62 -9.09
C VAL A 367 32.69 -4.54 -8.20
N ALA A 368 31.54 -5.04 -8.66
CA ALA A 368 30.30 -5.00 -7.90
C ALA A 368 30.43 -5.68 -6.53
N GLU A 369 31.14 -6.80 -6.45
CA GLU A 369 31.37 -7.54 -5.20
C GLU A 369 32.30 -6.76 -4.26
N ALA A 370 33.40 -6.22 -4.78
CA ALA A 370 34.35 -5.44 -4.00
C ALA A 370 33.72 -4.17 -3.41
N VAL A 371 32.92 -3.46 -4.21
CA VAL A 371 32.19 -2.27 -3.77
C VAL A 371 31.11 -2.63 -2.74
N THR A 372 30.39 -3.74 -2.94
CA THR A 372 29.41 -4.23 -1.95
C THR A 372 30.05 -4.49 -0.59
N GLU A 373 31.20 -5.18 -0.56
CA GLU A 373 31.93 -5.45 0.68
C GLU A 373 32.44 -4.19 1.36
N GLU A 374 32.99 -3.26 0.57
CA GLU A 374 33.46 -1.98 1.08
C GLU A 374 32.32 -1.19 1.73
N PHE A 375 31.17 -1.07 1.07
CA PHE A 375 30.02 -0.35 1.62
C PHE A 375 29.49 -1.01 2.90
N ARG A 376 29.44 -2.34 2.98
CA ARG A 376 29.08 -3.04 4.23
C ARG A 376 30.08 -2.82 5.36
N ALA A 377 31.38 -2.73 5.03
CA ALA A 377 32.40 -2.47 6.04
C ALA A 377 32.34 -1.02 6.55
N ARG A 378 32.10 -0.07 5.64
CA ARG A 378 32.00 1.36 5.96
C ARG A 378 30.69 1.72 6.67
N TYR A 379 29.61 1.05 6.32
CA TYR A 379 28.26 1.26 6.84
C TYR A 379 27.65 -0.06 7.35
N PRO A 380 27.92 -0.45 8.61
CA PRO A 380 27.51 -1.75 9.14
C PRO A 380 25.99 -1.97 9.24
N ASP A 381 25.22 -0.89 9.31
CA ASP A 381 23.76 -0.87 9.37
C ASP A 381 23.09 -0.74 7.99
N MET A 382 23.87 -0.62 6.92
CA MET A 382 23.34 -0.53 5.56
C MET A 382 22.55 -1.80 5.19
N PRO A 383 21.30 -1.66 4.67
CA PRO A 383 20.54 -2.81 4.20
C PRO A 383 21.32 -3.62 3.18
N SER A 384 21.32 -4.94 3.35
CA SER A 384 22.13 -5.84 2.52
C SER A 384 21.79 -5.78 1.03
N HIS A 385 20.55 -5.45 0.69
CA HIS A 385 20.08 -5.25 -0.67
C HIS A 385 20.61 -3.92 -1.27
N LEU A 386 20.67 -2.84 -0.47
CA LEU A 386 21.20 -1.54 -0.88
C LEU A 386 22.70 -1.63 -1.18
N ALA A 387 23.49 -2.27 -0.30
CA ALA A 387 24.92 -2.45 -0.53
C ALA A 387 25.22 -3.19 -1.85
N ARG A 388 24.44 -4.25 -2.16
CA ARG A 388 24.55 -4.99 -3.42
C ARG A 388 24.15 -4.15 -4.62
N GLY A 389 23.04 -3.42 -4.50
CA GLY A 389 22.56 -2.51 -5.54
C GLY A 389 23.55 -1.39 -5.86
N LEU A 390 24.15 -0.78 -4.83
CA LEU A 390 25.19 0.24 -5.00
C LEU A 390 26.43 -0.37 -5.68
N GLY A 391 26.83 -1.58 -5.27
CA GLY A 391 27.88 -2.33 -5.96
C GLY A 391 27.60 -2.52 -7.46
N ALA A 392 26.40 -2.98 -7.81
CA ALA A 392 25.99 -3.16 -9.20
C ALA A 392 25.94 -1.83 -9.97
N THR A 393 25.45 -0.76 -9.34
CA THR A 393 25.38 0.58 -9.95
C THR A 393 26.78 1.13 -10.23
N TYR A 394 27.70 1.04 -9.27
CA TYR A 394 29.07 1.54 -9.41
C TYR A 394 29.86 0.76 -10.47
N ALA A 395 29.64 -0.55 -10.56
CA ALA A 395 30.20 -1.38 -11.63
C ALA A 395 29.66 -0.94 -13.00
N ALA A 396 28.35 -0.75 -13.14
CA ALA A 396 27.74 -0.32 -14.40
C ALA A 396 28.25 1.06 -14.86
N VAL A 397 28.37 2.04 -13.96
CA VAL A 397 28.96 3.36 -14.27
C VAL A 397 30.38 3.21 -14.81
N THR A 398 31.18 2.34 -14.19
CA THR A 398 32.58 2.13 -14.59
C THR A 398 32.68 1.44 -15.95
N GLU A 399 31.88 0.39 -16.19
CA GLU A 399 31.83 -0.32 -17.47
C GLU A 399 31.37 0.57 -18.64
N LEU A 400 30.35 1.41 -18.41
CA LEU A 400 29.85 2.35 -19.42
C LEU A 400 30.92 3.38 -19.79
N ARG A 401 31.59 3.95 -18.80
CA ARG A 401 32.67 4.92 -19.01
C ARG A 401 33.84 4.30 -19.79
N ASP A 402 34.26 3.09 -19.42
CA ASP A 402 35.34 2.39 -20.12
C ASP A 402 34.95 2.11 -21.58
N THR A 403 33.69 1.73 -21.80
CA THR A 403 33.14 1.50 -23.14
C THR A 403 33.09 2.79 -23.97
N GLU A 404 32.65 3.91 -23.38
CA GLU A 404 32.64 5.22 -24.04
C GLU A 404 34.06 5.70 -24.39
N ALA A 405 35.02 5.54 -23.48
CA ALA A 405 36.42 5.89 -23.72
C ALA A 405 37.03 5.06 -24.86
N ILE A 406 36.78 3.75 -24.89
CA ILE A 406 37.21 2.87 -25.99
C ILE A 406 36.59 3.31 -27.33
N ASN A 407 35.29 3.64 -27.31
CA ASN A 407 34.59 4.09 -28.51
C ASN A 407 35.07 5.46 -29.00
N GLN A 408 35.46 6.35 -28.10
CA GLN A 408 36.06 7.64 -28.45
C GLN A 408 37.42 7.45 -29.14
N VAL A 409 38.30 6.63 -28.58
CA VAL A 409 39.61 6.31 -29.19
C VAL A 409 39.46 5.66 -30.56
N ARG A 410 38.41 4.85 -30.78
CA ARG A 410 38.10 4.25 -32.09
C ARG A 410 37.55 5.22 -33.12
N ARG A 411 37.00 6.37 -32.71
CA ARG A 411 36.51 7.43 -33.62
C ARG A 411 37.61 8.44 -33.98
N GLU A 412 38.61 8.57 -33.13
CA GLU A 412 39.75 9.49 -33.30
C GLU A 412 40.93 8.87 -34.08
N ASN A 413 40.92 7.55 -34.29
CA ASN A 413 41.82 6.81 -35.19
C ASN A 413 41.06 6.37 -36.45
#